data_AF-A0AAV2HRZ4-F1
#
_entry.id   AF-A0AAV2HRZ4-F1
#
_cell.length_a   1.000
_cell.length_b   1.000
_cell.length_c   1.000
_cell.angle_alpha   90.00
_cell.angle_beta   90.00
_cell.angle_gamma   90.00
#
_symmetry.space_group_name_H-M   'P 1'
#
loop_
_entity.id
_entity.type
_entity.pdbx_description
1 polymer ?
#
loop_
_entity_poly.entity_id
_entity_poly.type
_entity_poly.pdbx_seq_one_letter_code
_entity_poly.pdbx_strand_id
1 'polypeptide(L)' 'MAREEAVNTGRSVLVFLFLDDIPTSEMSMEVVSYIKTSTYIAYPKDDQHKETFWDKLANDIRAP' A
#
# COMPACT_ATOMS: atom_id res chain seq x y z
N MET A 1 3.60 -2.60 -9.16
CA MET A 1 2.31 -3.24 -8.81
C MET A 1 1.15 -2.24 -8.81
N ALA A 2 1.08 -1.24 -7.91
CA ALA A 2 -0.05 -0.29 -7.89
C ALA A 2 -0.10 0.58 -9.16
N ARG A 3 1.06 1.08 -9.60
CA ARG A 3 1.21 1.81 -10.87
C ARG A 3 0.85 0.96 -12.09
N GLU A 4 1.32 -0.29 -12.13
CA GLU A 4 1.04 -1.20 -13.25
C GLU A 4 -0.46 -1.51 -13.35
N GLU A 5 -1.12 -1.72 -12.20
CA GLU A 5 -2.58 -1.92 -12.15
C GLU A 5 -3.33 -0.67 -12.60
N ALA A 6 -2.90 0.52 -12.18
CA ALA A 6 -3.48 1.79 -12.62
C ALA A 6 -3.34 2.00 -14.14
N VAL A 7 -2.15 1.71 -14.69
CA VAL A 7 -1.87 1.83 -16.13
C VAL A 7 -2.65 0.80 -16.94
N ASN A 8 -2.74 -0.45 -16.46
CA ASN A 8 -3.41 -1.54 -17.18
C ASN A 8 -4.94 -1.43 -17.13
N THR A 9 -5.51 -0.88 -16.04
CA THR A 9 -6.96 -0.81 -15.85
C THR A 9 -7.55 0.59 -16.10
N GLY A 10 -6.71 1.64 -16.12
CA GLY A 10 -7.12 3.04 -16.20
C GLY A 10 -7.83 3.55 -14.94
N ARG A 11 -7.87 2.77 -13.85
CA ARG A 11 -8.56 3.11 -12.61
C ARG A 11 -7.61 3.72 -11.59
N SER A 12 -8.14 4.63 -10.77
CA SER A 12 -7.44 5.11 -9.58
C SER A 12 -7.21 3.93 -8.63
N VAL A 13 -5.95 3.68 -8.28
CA VAL A 13 -5.57 2.62 -7.35
C VAL A 13 -5.38 3.22 -5.95
N LEU A 14 -6.01 2.62 -4.96
CA LEU A 14 -5.89 3.00 -3.56
C LEU A 14 -4.68 2.28 -2.95
N VAL A 15 -3.72 3.05 -2.41
CA VAL A 15 -2.54 2.49 -1.73
C VAL A 15 -2.76 2.60 -0.22
N PHE A 16 -2.77 1.46 0.47
CA PHE A 16 -2.81 1.43 1.94
C PHE A 16 -1.38 1.38 2.50
N LEU A 17 -1.09 2.31 3.41
CA LEU A 17 0.15 2.32 4.19
C LEU A 17 -0.17 1.99 5.65
N PHE A 18 0.36 0.87 6.13
CA PHE A 18 0.27 0.47 7.54
C PHE A 18 1.53 0.91 8.27
N LEU A 19 1.39 1.88 9.17
CA LEU A 19 2.50 2.35 10.01
C LEU A 19 2.86 1.31 11.07
N ASP A 20 1.84 0.66 11.64
CA ASP A 20 1.96 -0.36 12.67
C ASP A 20 1.03 -1.54 12.38
N ASP A 21 1.23 -2.64 13.10
CA ASP A 21 0.34 -3.80 13.03
C ASP A 21 -1.01 -3.41 13.64
N ILE A 22 -2.06 -3.35 12.81
CA ILE A 22 -3.42 -3.08 13.26
C ILE A 22 -4.15 -4.44 13.41
N PRO A 23 -4.61 -4.81 14.61
CA PRO A 23 -5.40 -6.02 14.80
C PRO A 23 -6.65 -6.00 13.92
N THR A 24 -6.95 -7.12 13.26
CA THR A 24 -8.14 -7.25 12.40
C THR A 24 -9.45 -7.08 13.16
N SER A 25 -9.45 -7.28 14.48
CA SER A 25 -10.58 -7.03 15.37
C SER A 25 -10.92 -5.54 15.53
N GLU A 26 -9.98 -4.65 15.24
CA GLU A 26 -10.13 -3.20 15.36
C GLU A 26 -10.43 -2.52 14.02
N MET A 27 -10.39 -3.28 12.92
CA MET A 27 -10.66 -2.79 11.58
C MET A 27 -12.13 -3.00 11.18
N SER A 28 -12.71 -2.05 10.47
CA SER A 28 -14.03 -2.25 9.87
C SER A 28 -13.97 -3.33 8.78
N MET A 29 -15.08 -4.06 8.57
CA MET A 29 -15.14 -5.10 7.53
C MET A 29 -14.80 -4.58 6.13
N GLU A 30 -15.12 -3.31 5.86
CA GLU A 30 -14.82 -2.63 4.61
C GLU A 30 -13.32 -2.41 4.41
N VAL A 31 -12.62 -1.94 5.44
CA VAL A 31 -11.15 -1.80 5.39
C VAL A 31 -10.49 -3.17 5.24
N VAL A 32 -10.98 -4.20 5.94
CA VAL A 32 -10.47 -5.57 5.81
C VAL A 32 -10.68 -6.12 4.39
N SER A 33 -11.82 -5.84 3.75
CA SER A 33 -12.09 -6.29 2.39
C SER A 33 -11.15 -5.61 1.39
N TYR A 34 -10.83 -4.32 1.58
CA TYR A 34 -9.86 -3.62 0.77
C TYR A 34 -8.44 -4.13 0.96
N ILE A 35 -7.99 -4.41 2.18
CA ILE A 35 -6.65 -4.99 2.43
C ILE A 35 -6.50 -6.35 1.76
N LYS A 36 -7.54 -7.18 1.78
CA LYS A 36 -7.52 -8.51 1.16
C LYS A 36 -7.49 -8.47 -0.36
N THR A 37 -8.05 -7.42 -0.96
CA THR A 37 -8.23 -7.30 -2.42
C THR A 37 -7.25 -6.33 -3.07
N SER A 38 -6.63 -5.44 -2.30
CA SER A 38 -5.79 -4.35 -2.78
C SER A 38 -4.33 -4.54 -2.38
N THR A 39 -3.44 -3.92 -3.14
CA THR A 39 -2.01 -3.90 -2.87
C THR A 39 -1.71 -2.89 -1.76
N TYR A 40 -1.26 -3.37 -0.60
CA TYR A 40 -0.76 -2.52 0.49
C TYR A 40 0.77 -2.52 0.52
N ILE A 41 1.35 -1.48 1.11
CA ILE A 41 2.79 -1.41 1.39
C ILE A 41 2.93 -1.33 2.91
N ALA A 42 3.61 -2.30 3.52
CA ALA A 42 3.92 -2.28 4.93
C ALA A 42 5.06 -1.30 5.22
N TYR A 43 4.92 -0.48 6.26
CA TYR A 43 6.02 0.38 6.71
C TYR A 43 7.13 -0.49 7.34
N PRO A 44 8.40 -0.29 6.97
CA PRO A 44 9.49 -1.09 7.50
C PRO A 44 9.74 -0.74 8.98
N LYS A 45 9.80 -1.79 9.82
CA LYS A 45 10.17 -1.66 11.24
C LYS A 45 11.67 -1.48 11.46
N ASP A 46 12.47 -1.94 10.50
CA ASP A 46 13.93 -1.82 10.52
C ASP A 46 14.35 -0.59 9.70
N ASP A 47 15.16 0.27 10.33
CA ASP A 47 15.69 1.49 9.74
C ASP A 47 16.48 1.24 8.45
N GLN A 48 17.13 0.09 8.31
CA GLN A 48 17.90 -0.27 7.11
C GLN A 48 17.04 -0.39 5.84
N HIS A 49 15.73 -0.63 6.00
CA HIS A 49 14.80 -0.82 4.89
C HIS A 49 13.99 0.44 4.56
N LYS A 50 14.16 1.54 5.32
CA LYS A 50 13.40 2.78 5.14
C LYS A 50 13.65 3.45 3.80
N GLU A 51 14.90 3.49 3.34
CA GLU A 51 15.24 4.10 2.05
C GLU A 51 14.55 3.39 0.88
N THR A 52 14.71 2.07 0.80
CA THR A 52 14.04 1.23 -0.21
C THR A 52 12.51 1.35 -0.16
N PHE A 53 11.93 1.47 1.03
CA PHE A 53 10.50 1.70 1.19
C PHE A 53 10.06 3.03 0.56
N TRP A 54 10.78 4.13 0.84
CA TRP A 54 10.46 5.45 0.30
C TRP A 54 10.62 5.50 -1.21
N ASP A 55 11.67 4.87 -1.76
CA ASP A 55 11.87 4.77 -3.21
C ASP A 55 10.73 3.99 -3.88
N LYS A 56 10.33 2.86 -3.31
CA LYS A 56 9.22 2.06 -3.81
C LYS A 56 7.91 2.86 -3.76
N LEU A 57 7.62 3.51 -2.63
CA LEU A 57 6.42 4.32 -2.48
C LEU A 57 6.38 5.46 -3.49
N ALA A 58 7.48 6.22 -3.63
CA ALA A 58 7.60 7.32 -4.59
C ALA A 58 7.38 6.85 -6.04
N ASN A 59 7.88 5.66 -6.39
CA ASN A 59 7.68 5.06 -7.70
C ASN A 59 6.24 4.58 -7.92
N ASP A 60 5.61 4.01 -6.88
CA ASP A 60 4.23 3.53 -6.94
C ASP A 60 3.20 4.68 -7.00
N ILE A 61 3.48 5.84 -6.37
CA ILE A 61 2.57 7.01 -6.35
C ILE A 61 2.84 8.05 -7.44
N ARG A 62 3.98 7.97 -8.14
CA ARG A 62 4.23 8.81 -9.32
C ARG A 62 3.23 8.46 -10.42
N ALA A 63 2.15 9.22 -10.46
CA ALA A 63 1.23 9.27 -11.59
C ALA A 63 1.95 9.82 -12.84
N PRO A 64 1.54 9.43 -14.06
CA PRO A 64 1.97 10.08 -15.29
C PRO A 64 1.50 11.53 -15.40
#